data_AF-A0AAN5S1S3-F1
#
_entry.id   AF-A0AAN5S1S3-F1
#
_cell.length_a   1.000
_cell.length_b   1.000
_cell.length_c   1.000
_cell.angle_alpha   90.00
_cell.angle_beta   90.00
_cell.angle_gamma   90.00
#
_symmetry.space_group_name_H-M   'P 1'
#
loop_
_entity.id
_entity.type
_entity.pdbx_description
1 polymer ?
#
loop_
_entity_poly.entity_id
_entity_poly.type
_entity_poly.pdbx_seq_one_letter_code
_entity_poly.pdbx_strand_id
1 'polypeptide(L)'
;LGYRQYEDGWMWGVNSFYDYDITGSNSRVGVGGELWANYLKFAANGYFRVTDWHQSALHEMRDYDERPANGFDIRAEGYLPDYPQLGAFAKYEQYFGDGISLAGTTSSGELKSNPSVSTLGLSY
;
A
#
# COMPACT_ATOMS: atom_id res chain seq x y z
N LEU A 1 1.84 -14.96 4.54
CA LEU A 1 1.10 -16.18 4.17
C LEU A 1 -0.02 -15.79 3.21
N GLY A 2 -0.53 -16.71 2.39
CA GLY A 2 -1.65 -16.37 1.51
C GLY A 2 -2.33 -17.60 0.95
N TYR A 3 -3.57 -17.40 0.53
CA TYR A 3 -4.43 -18.40 -0.07
C TYR A 3 -5.04 -17.83 -1.34
N ARG A 4 -5.08 -18.62 -2.41
CA ARG A 4 -5.69 -18.26 -3.69
C ARG A 4 -6.52 -19.43 -4.18
N GLN A 5 -7.74 -19.16 -4.62
CA GLN A 5 -8.64 -20.12 -5.22
C GLN A 5 -9.07 -19.63 -6.60
N TYR A 6 -9.13 -20.57 -7.53
CA TYR A 6 -9.54 -20.35 -8.91
C TYR A 6 -10.87 -21.06 -9.14
N GLU A 7 -11.90 -20.34 -9.58
CA GLU A 7 -13.23 -20.88 -9.85
C GLU A 7 -13.87 -20.12 -11.02
N ASP A 8 -14.42 -20.84 -12.01
CA ASP A 8 -15.19 -20.28 -13.13
C ASP A 8 -14.55 -19.07 -13.85
N GLY A 9 -13.23 -19.09 -14.04
CA GLY A 9 -12.49 -18.01 -14.72
C GLY A 9 -12.19 -16.79 -13.84
N TRP A 10 -12.47 -16.89 -12.54
CA TRP A 10 -12.06 -15.94 -11.52
C TRP A 10 -10.99 -16.55 -10.62
N MET A 11 -10.10 -15.71 -10.12
CA MET A 11 -9.20 -16.04 -9.01
C MET A 11 -9.51 -15.07 -7.88
N TRP A 12 -9.77 -15.58 -6.69
CA TRP A 12 -9.82 -14.75 -5.50
C TRP A 12 -8.79 -15.26 -4.51
N GLY A 13 -8.19 -14.33 -3.78
CA GLY A 13 -7.14 -14.63 -2.85
C GLY A 13 -7.16 -13.71 -1.67
N VAL A 14 -6.59 -14.19 -0.57
CA VAL A 14 -6.29 -13.40 0.61
C VAL A 14 -4.84 -13.63 0.97
N ASN A 15 -4.14 -12.57 1.33
CA ASN A 15 -2.77 -12.62 1.76
C ASN A 15 -2.60 -11.83 3.06
N SER A 16 -1.58 -12.20 3.82
CA SER A 16 -1.15 -11.48 5.00
C SER A 16 0.37 -11.40 4.98
N PHE A 17 0.90 -10.25 5.35
CA PHE A 17 2.33 -10.00 5.41
C PHE A 17 2.68 -9.31 6.72
N TYR A 18 3.90 -9.54 7.15
CA TYR A 18 4.49 -8.92 8.32
C TYR A 18 5.79 -8.28 7.85
N ASP A 19 5.80 -6.95 7.81
CA ASP A 19 6.98 -6.16 7.50
C ASP A 19 7.63 -5.76 8.83
N TYR A 20 8.92 -6.08 8.97
CA TYR A 20 9.75 -5.65 10.08
C TYR A 20 10.91 -4.83 9.54
N ASP A 21 10.90 -3.53 9.80
CA ASP A 21 12.01 -2.66 9.50
C ASP A 21 13.04 -2.73 10.64
N ILE A 22 14.22 -3.27 10.34
CA ILE A 22 15.30 -3.47 11.31
C ILE A 22 16.00 -2.13 11.66
N THR A 23 15.98 -1.15 10.75
CA THR A 23 16.72 0.11 10.90
C THR A 23 16.01 1.05 11.88
N GLY A 24 14.69 1.15 11.77
CA GLY A 24 13.81 1.93 12.64
C GLY A 24 13.06 1.10 13.67
N SER A 25 13.24 -0.22 13.76
CA SER A 25 12.44 -1.09 14.67
C SER A 25 10.92 -0.96 14.48
N ASN A 26 10.48 -0.66 13.25
CA ASN A 26 9.07 -0.47 12.91
C ASN A 26 8.45 -1.78 12.42
N SER A 27 7.36 -2.20 13.06
CA SER A 27 6.61 -3.40 12.69
C SER A 27 5.24 -3.05 12.13
N ARG A 28 4.92 -3.60 10.96
CA ARG A 28 3.64 -3.41 10.29
C ARG A 28 3.09 -4.76 9.86
N VAL A 29 1.81 -4.98 10.12
CA VAL A 29 1.06 -6.09 9.54
C VAL A 29 0.22 -5.57 8.41
N GLY A 30 0.22 -6.28 7.31
CA GLY A 30 -0.72 -6.04 6.24
C GLY A 30 -1.56 -7.25 5.93
N VAL A 31 -2.78 -6.99 5.48
CA VAL A 31 -3.69 -8.00 4.93
C VAL A 31 -4.18 -7.53 3.58
N GLY A 32 -4.08 -8.39 2.58
CA GLY A 32 -4.48 -8.12 1.21
C GLY A 32 -5.57 -9.07 0.74
N GLY A 33 -6.49 -8.55 -0.06
CA GLY A 33 -7.43 -9.31 -0.86
C GLY A 33 -7.10 -9.14 -2.33
N GLU A 34 -7.17 -10.21 -3.10
CA GLU A 34 -6.95 -10.24 -4.55
C GLU A 34 -8.20 -10.80 -5.23
N LEU A 35 -8.63 -10.20 -6.33
CA LEU A 35 -9.71 -10.70 -7.18
C LEU A 35 -9.34 -10.46 -8.63
N TRP A 36 -8.96 -11.51 -9.35
CA TRP A 36 -8.55 -11.46 -10.75
C TRP A 36 -9.56 -12.20 -11.63
N ALA A 37 -9.69 -11.74 -12.85
CA ALA A 37 -10.43 -12.35 -13.95
C ALA A 37 -9.56 -12.29 -15.22
N ASN A 38 -10.04 -12.83 -16.33
CA ASN A 38 -9.26 -12.94 -17.58
C ASN A 38 -8.60 -11.63 -18.06
N TYR A 39 -9.23 -10.47 -17.81
CA TYR A 39 -8.72 -9.16 -18.23
C TYR A 39 -8.77 -8.11 -17.13
N LEU A 40 -9.00 -8.52 -15.88
CA LEU A 40 -9.15 -7.60 -14.75
C LEU A 40 -8.38 -8.16 -13.55
N LYS A 41 -7.64 -7.30 -12.86
CA LYS A 41 -6.97 -7.63 -11.60
C LYS A 41 -7.33 -6.55 -10.60
N PHE A 42 -8.03 -6.95 -9.56
CA PHE A 42 -8.32 -6.11 -8.42
C PHE A 42 -7.49 -6.60 -7.23
N ALA A 43 -6.92 -5.66 -6.48
CA ALA A 43 -6.23 -5.91 -5.24
C ALA A 43 -6.60 -4.81 -4.25
N ALA A 44 -6.80 -5.19 -3.00
CA ALA A 44 -7.00 -4.25 -1.90
C ALA A 44 -6.13 -4.67 -0.73
N ASN A 45 -5.25 -3.79 -0.26
CA ASN A 45 -4.34 -4.07 0.83
C ASN A 45 -4.62 -3.10 1.98
N GLY A 46 -4.82 -3.62 3.18
CA GLY A 46 -4.90 -2.86 4.41
C GLY A 46 -3.58 -2.96 5.17
N TYR A 47 -3.05 -1.83 5.60
CA TYR A 47 -1.85 -1.70 6.39
C TYR A 47 -2.21 -1.29 7.81
N PHE A 48 -1.87 -2.15 8.76
CA PHE A 48 -2.13 -1.97 10.17
C PHE A 48 -0.81 -1.91 10.93
N ARG A 49 -0.58 -0.81 11.65
CA ARG A 49 0.58 -0.67 12.54
C ARG A 49 0.51 -1.71 13.65
N VAL A 50 1.67 -2.26 14.01
CA VAL A 50 1.82 -3.13 15.19
C VAL A 50 2.68 -2.45 16.24
N THR A 51 3.68 -1.66 15.85
CA THR A 51 4.45 -0.81 16.77
C THR A 51 3.80 0.56 16.98
N ASP A 52 3.83 1.00 18.24
CA ASP A 52 3.42 2.36 18.64
C ASP A 52 4.58 3.35 18.48
N TRP A 53 4.32 4.63 18.76
CA TRP A 53 5.31 5.71 18.70
C TRP A 53 6.62 5.34 19.39
N HIS A 54 7.73 5.54 18.69
CA HIS A 54 9.06 5.47 19.27
C HIS A 54 9.95 6.54 18.66
N GLN A 55 11.05 6.85 19.36
CA GLN A 55 12.04 7.83 18.91
C GLN A 55 12.49 7.52 17.48
N SER A 56 12.42 8.51 16.57
CA SER A 56 12.86 8.30 15.20
C SER A 56 14.35 7.96 15.14
N ALA A 57 14.68 6.91 14.38
CA ALA A 57 16.06 6.48 14.17
C ALA A 57 16.84 7.41 13.22
N LEU A 58 16.16 8.32 12.51
CA LEU A 58 16.78 9.26 11.58
C LEU A 58 17.50 10.39 12.33
N HIS A 59 18.79 10.58 12.02
CA HIS A 59 19.62 11.63 12.64
C HIS A 59 19.06 13.05 12.44
N GLU A 60 18.28 13.25 11.37
CA GLU A 60 17.65 14.53 11.00
C GLU A 60 16.31 14.78 11.71
N MET A 61 15.78 13.78 12.43
CA MET A 61 14.51 13.83 13.16
C MET A 61 14.67 13.40 14.63
N ARG A 62 15.83 13.72 15.23
CA ARG A 62 16.15 13.37 16.64
C ARG A 62 15.20 13.95 17.69
N ASP A 63 14.32 14.89 17.33
CA ASP A 63 13.30 15.45 18.23
C ASP A 63 11.87 14.98 17.87
N TYR A 64 11.71 14.03 16.95
CA TYR A 64 10.42 13.51 16.51
C TYR A 64 10.32 12.00 16.78
N ASP A 65 9.15 11.58 17.23
CA ASP A 65 8.79 10.17 17.27
C ASP A 65 8.29 9.74 15.89
N GLU A 66 8.67 8.55 15.45
CA GLU A 66 8.14 7.92 14.24
C GLU A 66 7.17 6.80 14.61
N ARG A 67 6.19 6.58 13.74
CA ARG A 67 5.30 5.42 13.81
C ARG A 67 4.85 5.01 12.40
N PRO A 68 4.55 3.73 12.15
CA PRO A 68 3.96 3.32 10.90
C PRO A 68 2.57 3.94 10.75
N ALA A 69 2.33 4.59 9.61
CA ALA A 69 0.99 5.08 9.28
C ALA A 69 0.07 3.89 8.97
N ASN A 70 -1.13 3.89 9.55
CA ASN A 70 -2.18 3.01 9.07
C ASN A 70 -2.62 3.49 7.71
N GLY A 71 -3.02 2.59 6.84
CA GLY A 71 -3.52 2.99 5.54
C GLY A 71 -4.15 1.82 4.82
N PHE A 72 -4.70 2.11 3.66
CA PHE A 72 -5.09 1.08 2.72
C PHE A 72 -4.74 1.53 1.30
N ASP A 73 -4.48 0.55 0.44
CA ASP A 73 -4.46 0.76 -0.99
C ASP A 73 -5.49 -0.12 -1.68
N ILE A 74 -6.00 0.40 -2.79
CA ILE A 74 -6.85 -0.33 -3.71
C ILE A 74 -6.23 -0.13 -5.09
N ARG A 75 -6.01 -1.23 -5.80
CA ARG A 75 -5.51 -1.25 -7.17
C ARG A 75 -6.45 -2.03 -8.06
N ALA A 76 -6.89 -1.41 -9.14
CA ALA A 76 -7.62 -2.05 -10.22
C ALA A 76 -6.79 -1.93 -11.49
N GLU A 77 -6.59 -3.03 -12.19
CA GLU A 77 -5.86 -3.09 -13.45
C GLU A 77 -6.69 -3.87 -14.46
N GLY A 78 -6.90 -3.30 -15.63
CA GLY A 78 -7.69 -3.88 -16.71
C GLY A 78 -6.90 -3.90 -18.00
N TYR A 79 -7.06 -4.95 -18.80
CA TYR A 79 -6.43 -5.08 -20.11
C TYR A 79 -7.50 -5.17 -21.21
N LEU A 80 -7.21 -4.68 -22.41
CA LEU A 80 -8.14 -4.81 -23.52
C LEU A 80 -8.22 -6.28 -23.98
N PRO A 81 -9.41 -6.87 -24.14
CA PRO A 81 -9.55 -8.25 -24.63
C PRO A 81 -8.92 -8.47 -26.01
N ASP A 82 -9.08 -7.50 -26.91
CA ASP A 82 -8.55 -7.54 -28.28
C ASP A 82 -7.07 -7.14 -28.37
N TYR A 83 -6.56 -6.41 -27.37
CA TYR A 83 -5.18 -5.92 -27.30
C TYR A 83 -4.63 -6.10 -25.87
N PRO A 84 -4.25 -7.33 -25.46
CA PRO A 84 -3.81 -7.60 -24.09
C PRO A 84 -2.51 -6.88 -23.71
N GLN A 85 -1.77 -6.35 -24.69
CA GLN A 85 -0.63 -5.45 -24.46
C GLN A 85 -1.06 -4.08 -23.91
N LEU A 86 -2.25 -3.59 -24.26
CA LEU A 86 -2.82 -2.34 -23.76
C LEU A 86 -3.54 -2.60 -22.43
N GLY A 87 -2.95 -2.08 -21.37
CA GLY A 87 -3.50 -2.11 -20.02
C GLY A 87 -3.75 -0.71 -19.49
N ALA A 88 -4.69 -0.60 -18.56
CA ALA A 88 -4.91 0.57 -17.75
C ALA A 88 -4.93 0.14 -16.28
N PHE A 89 -4.33 0.94 -15.41
CA PHE A 89 -4.43 0.71 -13.99
C PHE A 89 -4.82 2.00 -13.25
N ALA A 90 -5.56 1.80 -12.19
CA ALA A 90 -5.92 2.80 -11.20
C ALA A 90 -5.49 2.28 -9.84
N LYS A 91 -4.73 3.10 -9.10
CA LYS A 91 -4.36 2.85 -7.72
C LYS A 91 -4.86 4.01 -6.88
N TYR A 92 -5.44 3.71 -5.73
CA TYR A 92 -5.83 4.68 -4.73
C TYR A 92 -5.22 4.25 -3.41
N GLU A 93 -4.51 5.14 -2.76
CA GLU A 93 -3.86 4.91 -1.48
C GLU A 93 -4.33 5.98 -0.51
N GLN A 94 -4.75 5.57 0.67
CA GLN A 94 -5.12 6.48 1.75
C GLN A 94 -4.34 6.07 2.98
N TYR A 95 -3.59 7.02 3.53
CA TYR A 95 -2.91 6.85 4.80
C TYR A 95 -3.58 7.73 5.85
N PHE A 96 -3.65 7.23 7.08
CA PHE A 96 -4.30 7.86 8.21
C PHE A 96 -3.26 8.17 9.29
N GLY A 97 -3.24 9.43 9.72
CA GLY A 97 -2.29 9.94 10.68
C GLY A 97 -1.90 11.39 10.39
N ASP A 98 -1.47 12.08 11.43
CA ASP A 98 -0.82 13.38 11.35
C ASP A 98 0.69 13.15 11.26
N GLY A 99 1.37 13.87 10.38
CA GLY A 99 2.83 13.73 10.26
C GLY A 99 3.31 12.75 9.18
N ILE A 100 2.54 12.49 8.11
CA ILE A 100 2.89 11.44 7.14
C ILE A 100 3.77 12.01 6.01
N SER A 101 4.98 11.47 5.85
CA SER A 101 5.85 11.72 4.69
C SER A 101 5.56 10.70 3.60
N LEU A 102 4.87 11.13 2.54
CA LEU A 102 4.45 10.25 1.45
C LEU A 102 5.46 10.20 0.27
N ALA A 103 6.38 11.16 0.23
CA ALA A 103 7.32 11.34 -0.89
C ALA A 103 8.79 11.03 -0.53
N GLY A 104 9.03 10.38 0.62
CA GLY A 104 10.40 10.14 1.10
C GLY A 104 11.14 11.42 1.49
N THR A 105 10.41 12.52 1.74
CA THR A 105 11.02 13.81 2.07
C THR A 105 11.37 13.89 3.55
N THR A 106 12.63 14.28 3.82
CA THR A 106 13.21 14.55 5.14
C THR A 106 12.91 15.99 5.59
N SER A 107 11.65 16.43 5.53
CA SER A 107 11.28 17.80 5.88
C SER A 107 9.91 17.89 6.54
N SER A 108 9.89 18.39 7.77
CA SER A 108 8.71 18.54 8.64
C SER A 108 7.60 19.43 8.08
N GLY A 109 7.88 20.25 7.05
CA GLY A 109 6.90 21.10 6.38
C GLY A 109 6.04 20.40 5.31
N GLU A 110 6.41 19.19 4.88
CA GLU A 110 5.66 18.43 3.86
C GLU A 110 4.79 17.32 4.47
N LEU A 111 4.77 17.25 5.81
CA LEU A 111 3.95 16.31 6.56
C LEU A 111 2.47 16.60 6.31
N LYS A 112 1.79 15.66 5.66
CA LYS A 112 0.35 15.79 5.40
C LYS A 112 -0.45 15.04 6.45
N SER A 113 -1.55 15.65 6.89
CA SER A 113 -2.58 14.98 7.68
C SER A 113 -3.46 14.17 6.74
N ASN A 114 -3.57 12.87 6.99
CA ASN A 114 -4.39 11.92 6.23
C ASN A 114 -4.23 12.00 4.69
N PRO A 115 -3.00 11.88 4.14
CA PRO A 115 -2.79 12.03 2.72
C PRO A 115 -3.42 10.88 1.94
N SER A 116 -4.03 11.26 0.81
CA SER A 116 -4.52 10.33 -0.21
C SER A 116 -3.75 10.53 -1.51
N VAL A 117 -3.41 9.45 -2.19
CA VAL A 117 -2.82 9.47 -3.53
C VAL A 117 -3.65 8.63 -4.47
N SER A 118 -4.02 9.23 -5.60
CA SER A 118 -4.62 8.54 -6.72
C SER A 118 -3.60 8.48 -7.85
N THR A 119 -3.30 7.28 -8.33
CA THR A 119 -2.44 7.05 -9.49
C THR A 119 -3.28 6.43 -10.59
N LEU A 120 -3.24 7.03 -11.77
CA LEU A 120 -3.82 6.47 -12.98
C LEU A 120 -2.69 6.29 -13.99
N GLY A 121 -2.63 5.13 -14.62
CA GLY A 121 -1.61 4.82 -15.60
C GLY A 121 -2.12 3.95 -16.73
N LEU A 122 -1.42 4.02 -17.84
CA LEU A 122 -1.63 3.18 -19.02
C LEU A 122 -0.34 2.42 -19.27
N SER A 123 -0.46 1.16 -19.67
CA SER A 123 0.65 0.30 -20.09
C SER A 123 0.42 -0.17 -21.52
N TYR A 124 1.48 -0.31 -22.29
CA TYR A 124 1.48 -0.79 -23.68
C TYR A 124 2.67 -1.73 -23.91
#